data_AF-A0A0S3U1B3-F1
#
_entry.id   AF-A0A0S3U1B3-F1
#
_cell.length_a   1.000
_cell.length_b   1.000
_cell.length_c   1.000
_cell.angle_alpha   90.00
_cell.angle_beta   90.00
_cell.angle_gamma   90.00
#
_symmetry.space_group_name_H-M   'P 1'
#
loop_
_entity.id
_entity.type
_entity.pdbx_description
1 polymer ?
#
loop_
_entity_poly.entity_id
_entity_poly.type
_entity_poly.pdbx_seq_one_letter_code
_entity_poly.pdbx_strand_id
1 'polypeptide(L)'
;MKALTRKATVLLAGLLLNVAGIGAITPHSISAQQVCQTYRVTRDFGLYVYSDNGRRIITTLPYNQIVQVLGLSDNGNWARIRYSRVDNRFGEGWVSSQFLSCFQN
;
A
#
# COMPACT_ATOMS: atom_id res chain seq x y z
N MET A 1 -22.49 -40.47 -8.75
CA MET A 1 -21.23 -40.24 -9.50
C MET A 1 -20.43 -39.21 -8.69
N LYS A 2 -19.76 -39.60 -7.61
CA LYS A 2 -18.31 -39.88 -7.47
C LYS A 2 -17.38 -38.95 -8.27
N ALA A 3 -16.71 -38.04 -7.56
CA ALA A 3 -15.27 -37.69 -7.65
C ALA A 3 -15.06 -36.26 -7.09
N LEU A 4 -14.01 -35.87 -6.38
CA LEU A 4 -13.00 -36.61 -5.62
C LEU A 4 -12.31 -35.57 -4.70
N THR A 5 -12.16 -35.94 -3.44
CA THR A 5 -11.48 -35.24 -2.36
C THR A 5 -9.97 -35.17 -2.62
N ARG A 6 -9.29 -34.07 -2.24
CA ARG A 6 -7.86 -34.14 -1.84
C ARG A 6 -7.60 -33.27 -0.62
N LYS A 7 -7.75 -33.90 0.56
CA LYS A 7 -7.06 -33.50 1.79
C LYS A 7 -5.62 -34.00 1.66
N ALA A 8 -4.66 -33.11 1.53
CA ALA A 8 -3.25 -33.50 1.62
C ALA A 8 -2.85 -33.50 3.10
N THR A 9 -2.92 -34.68 3.72
CA THR A 9 -2.26 -34.94 5.00
C THR A 9 -0.81 -35.27 4.65
N VAL A 10 0.12 -34.44 5.09
CA VAL A 10 1.55 -34.77 5.06
C VAL A 10 1.99 -34.95 6.51
N LEU A 11 1.97 -36.20 6.95
CA LEU A 11 2.72 -36.66 8.11
C LEU A 11 4.17 -36.82 7.65
N LEU A 12 5.06 -35.93 8.10
CA LEU A 12 6.49 -36.23 8.14
C LEU A 12 6.90 -36.37 9.60
N ALA A 13 7.23 -37.60 9.98
CA ALA A 13 7.93 -37.93 11.20
C ALA A 13 9.44 -37.79 10.98
N GLY A 14 10.10 -37.16 11.96
CA GLY A 14 11.50 -37.43 12.29
C GLY A 14 12.55 -36.54 11.61
N LEU A 15 13.24 -35.71 12.40
CA LEU A 15 14.61 -35.99 12.84
C LEU A 15 15.02 -34.94 13.89
N LEU A 16 15.35 -35.37 15.12
CA LEU A 16 16.01 -34.51 16.12
C LEU A 16 17.51 -34.48 15.81
N LEU A 17 18.03 -33.32 15.42
CA LEU A 17 19.46 -33.03 15.44
C LEU A 17 19.69 -31.87 16.40
N ASN A 18 20.32 -32.18 17.53
CA ASN A 18 20.96 -31.20 18.38
C ASN A 18 22.12 -30.58 17.58
N VAL A 19 22.01 -29.30 17.24
CA VAL A 19 23.16 -28.47 16.89
C VAL A 19 23.31 -27.44 18.00
N ALA A 20 24.26 -27.70 18.90
CA ALA A 20 24.88 -26.65 19.68
C ALA A 20 25.86 -25.91 18.76
N GLY A 21 25.62 -24.62 18.55
CA GLY A 21 26.51 -23.75 17.79
C GLY A 21 26.05 -23.48 16.36
N ILE A 22 25.23 -22.44 16.21
CA ILE A 22 25.13 -21.69 14.96
C ILE A 22 25.01 -20.22 15.36
N GLY A 23 25.98 -19.43 14.90
CA GLY A 23 25.98 -17.99 15.05
C GLY A 23 24.65 -17.42 14.59
N ALA A 24 24.26 -16.30 15.21
CA ALA A 24 23.01 -15.60 14.95
C ALA A 24 22.73 -15.48 13.45
N ILE A 25 21.94 -16.41 12.90
CA ILE A 25 21.22 -16.19 11.67
C ILE A 25 20.11 -15.22 12.03
N THR A 26 20.44 -13.93 12.04
CA THR A 26 19.43 -12.89 11.90
C THR A 26 18.59 -13.30 10.69
N PRO A 27 17.26 -13.51 10.82
CA PRO A 27 16.43 -13.68 9.65
C PRO A 27 16.67 -12.43 8.80
N HIS A 28 17.30 -12.60 7.64
CA HIS A 28 17.27 -11.60 6.59
C HIS A 28 15.80 -11.39 6.31
N SER A 29 15.25 -10.30 6.85
CA SER A 29 13.90 -9.85 6.59
C SER A 29 13.77 -9.82 5.07
N ILE A 30 13.04 -10.78 4.53
CA ILE A 30 12.55 -10.71 3.15
C ILE A 30 11.87 -9.35 3.10
N SER A 31 12.47 -8.41 2.37
CA SER A 31 11.93 -7.08 2.17
C SER A 31 10.62 -7.24 1.41
N ALA A 32 9.53 -7.45 2.15
CA ALA A 32 8.22 -7.08 1.71
C ALA A 32 8.32 -5.59 1.42
N GLN A 33 8.34 -5.23 0.14
CA GLN A 33 8.36 -3.86 -0.36
C GLN A 33 7.43 -3.05 0.55
N GLN A 34 7.99 -2.17 1.38
CA GLN A 34 7.17 -1.36 2.28
C GLN A 34 6.34 -0.44 1.40
N VAL A 35 5.10 -0.84 1.12
CA VAL A 35 4.10 0.04 0.52
C VAL A 35 3.95 1.20 1.49
N CYS A 36 4.40 2.38 1.07
CA CYS A 36 4.33 3.57 1.88
C CYS A 36 2.87 3.80 2.26
N GLN A 37 2.58 3.84 3.56
CA GLN A 37 1.20 4.04 4.01
C GLN A 37 0.76 5.49 3.77
N THR A 38 1.70 6.41 3.86
CA THR A 38 1.49 7.85 3.68
C THR A 38 2.39 8.42 2.60
N TYR A 39 1.86 9.40 1.89
CA TYR A 39 2.53 10.11 0.81
C TYR A 39 2.40 11.61 0.99
N ARG A 40 3.42 12.33 0.55
CA ARG A 40 3.47 13.79 0.50
C ARG A 40 3.14 14.27 -0.91
N VAL A 41 2.28 15.27 -1.00
CA VAL A 41 1.99 15.99 -2.26
C VAL A 41 3.19 16.85 -2.64
N THR A 42 3.73 16.63 -3.84
CA THR A 42 4.94 17.31 -4.34
C THR A 42 4.66 18.37 -5.41
N ARG A 43 3.39 18.60 -5.76
CA ARG A 43 3.01 19.60 -6.76
C ARG A 43 2.88 21.00 -6.15
N ASP A 44 3.71 21.93 -6.61
CA ASP A 44 3.83 23.29 -6.04
C ASP A 44 2.55 24.13 -6.14
N PHE A 45 1.79 23.98 -7.22
CA PHE A 45 0.57 24.78 -7.49
C PHE A 45 -0.72 24.08 -7.07
N GLY A 46 -0.61 23.05 -6.23
CA GLY A 46 -1.74 22.26 -5.75
C GLY A 46 -2.10 21.09 -6.67
N LEU A 47 -2.57 19.99 -6.06
CA LEU A 47 -2.92 18.75 -6.72
C LEU A 47 -4.43 18.54 -6.73
N TYR A 48 -5.03 18.51 -7.92
CA TYR A 48 -6.46 18.25 -8.07
C TYR A 48 -6.82 16.83 -7.68
N VAL A 49 -7.90 16.73 -6.91
CA VAL A 49 -8.55 15.47 -6.57
C VAL A 49 -9.77 15.31 -7.46
N TYR A 50 -9.87 14.17 -8.12
CA TYR A 50 -10.92 13.86 -9.06
C TYR A 50 -11.92 12.84 -8.51
N SER A 51 -13.18 12.99 -8.89
CA SER A 51 -14.27 12.02 -8.73
C SER A 51 -14.83 11.61 -10.09
N ASP A 52 -15.83 10.74 -10.09
CA ASP A 52 -16.63 10.38 -11.28
C ASP A 52 -15.79 9.89 -12.47
N ASN A 53 -14.77 9.07 -12.19
CA ASN A 53 -13.78 8.56 -13.15
C ASN A 53 -12.99 9.67 -13.86
N GLY A 54 -12.57 10.70 -13.12
CA GLY A 54 -11.76 11.79 -13.66
C GLY A 54 -12.56 12.95 -14.25
N ARG A 55 -13.89 12.87 -14.28
CA ARG A 55 -14.76 13.87 -14.94
C ARG A 55 -15.02 15.11 -14.09
N ARG A 56 -14.75 15.06 -12.79
CA ARG A 56 -15.03 16.16 -11.87
C ARG A 56 -13.87 16.38 -10.92
N ILE A 57 -13.45 17.62 -10.74
CA ILE A 57 -12.53 18.04 -9.67
C ILE A 57 -13.37 18.37 -8.44
N ILE A 58 -13.03 17.76 -7.29
CA ILE A 58 -13.76 17.95 -6.04
C ILE A 58 -13.00 18.83 -5.04
N THR A 59 -11.68 18.88 -5.14
CA THR A 59 -10.83 19.76 -4.31
C THR A 59 -9.42 19.86 -4.89
N THR A 60 -8.59 20.68 -4.25
CA THR A 60 -7.16 20.83 -4.53
C THR A 60 -6.39 20.62 -3.23
N LEU A 61 -5.41 19.73 -3.24
CA LEU A 61 -4.51 19.51 -2.12
C LEU A 61 -3.32 20.46 -2.21
N PRO A 62 -2.98 21.25 -1.17
CA PRO A 62 -1.75 22.03 -1.15
C PRO A 62 -0.48 21.17 -1.22
N TYR A 63 0.60 21.81 -1.66
CA TYR A 63 1.96 21.28 -1.55
C TYR A 63 2.26 20.86 -0.10
N ASN A 64 3.07 19.81 0.06
CA ASN A 64 3.42 19.20 1.34
C ASN A 64 2.27 18.56 2.14
N GLN A 65 1.03 18.56 1.64
CA GLN A 65 -0.04 17.83 2.31
C GLN A 65 0.27 16.33 2.37
N ILE A 66 0.02 15.72 3.52
CA ILE A 66 0.15 14.27 3.71
C ILE A 66 -1.19 13.59 3.45
N VAL A 67 -1.18 12.54 2.65
CA VAL A 67 -2.34 11.73 2.29
C VAL A 67 -2.05 10.25 2.47
N GLN A 68 -3.10 9.44 2.64
CA GLN A 68 -3.00 7.99 2.59
C GLN A 68 -3.33 7.51 1.18
N VAL A 69 -2.53 6.62 0.61
CA VAL A 69 -2.87 5.94 -0.65
C VAL A 69 -3.60 4.64 -0.33
N LEU A 70 -4.82 4.51 -0.87
CA LEU A 70 -5.69 3.34 -0.70
C LEU A 70 -5.48 2.29 -1.81
N GLY A 71 -4.94 2.72 -2.95
CA GLY A 71 -4.67 1.86 -4.10
C GLY A 71 -4.25 2.66 -5.32
N LEU A 72 -3.83 1.95 -6.36
CA LEU A 72 -3.44 2.51 -7.65
C LEU A 72 -4.40 2.02 -8.74
N SER A 73 -4.51 2.77 -9.83
CA SER A 73 -5.13 2.29 -11.07
C SER A 73 -4.28 1.20 -11.71
N ASP A 74 -4.87 0.41 -12.61
CA ASP A 74 -4.19 -0.69 -13.29
C ASP A 74 -2.90 -0.26 -14.01
N ASN A 75 -2.88 0.97 -14.54
CA ASN A 75 -1.71 1.56 -15.20
C ASN A 75 -0.77 2.33 -14.26
N GLY A 76 -1.04 2.36 -12.96
CA GLY A 76 -0.24 3.05 -11.94
C GLY A 76 -0.26 4.57 -12.00
N ASN A 77 -0.90 5.19 -13.00
CA ASN A 77 -0.88 6.64 -13.21
C ASN A 77 -1.76 7.42 -12.23
N TRP A 78 -2.73 6.76 -11.61
CA TRP A 78 -3.66 7.35 -10.66
C TRP A 78 -3.59 6.64 -9.32
N ALA A 79 -3.56 7.43 -8.25
CA ALA A 79 -3.66 6.93 -6.89
C ALA A 79 -5.02 7.31 -6.32
N ARG A 80 -5.74 6.33 -5.77
CA ARG A 80 -6.90 6.59 -4.92
C ARG A 80 -6.38 6.94 -3.54
N ILE A 81 -6.76 8.10 -3.03
CA ILE A 81 -6.28 8.62 -1.76
C ILE A 81 -7.40 8.85 -0.76
N ARG A 82 -7.03 8.87 0.51
CA ARG A 82 -7.80 9.47 1.61
C ARG A 82 -7.04 10.68 2.14
N TYR A 83 -7.73 11.80 2.31
CA TYR A 83 -7.14 13.06 2.75
C TYR A 83 -8.02 13.75 3.80
N SER A 84 -7.40 14.54 4.68
CA SER A 84 -8.12 15.37 5.64
C SER A 84 -8.73 16.58 4.94
N ARG A 85 -9.99 16.87 5.24
CA ARG A 85 -10.72 18.05 4.78
C ARG A 85 -10.70 19.13 5.86
N VAL A 86 -11.07 20.35 5.46
CA VAL A 86 -11.16 21.54 6.34
C VAL A 86 -12.23 21.42 7.43
N ASP A 87 -13.20 20.53 7.26
CA ASP A 87 -14.28 20.25 8.21
C ASP A 87 -13.94 19.13 9.20
N ASN A 88 -12.65 18.78 9.33
CA ASN A 88 -12.14 17.67 10.15
C ASN A 88 -12.70 16.28 9.78
N ARG A 89 -13.24 16.12 8.56
CA ARG A 89 -13.64 14.83 8.00
C ARG A 89 -12.62 14.35 6.99
N PHE A 90 -12.74 13.08 6.59
CA PHE A 90 -11.95 12.54 5.49
C PHE A 90 -12.69 12.67 4.17
N GLY A 91 -11.94 13.03 3.13
CA GLY A 91 -12.34 12.93 1.73
C GLY A 91 -11.61 11.78 1.05
N GLU A 92 -12.19 11.28 -0.04
CA GLU A 92 -11.55 10.32 -0.92
C GLU A 92 -11.69 10.75 -2.38
N GLY A 93 -10.72 10.37 -3.20
CA GLY A 93 -10.74 10.63 -4.62
C GLY A 93 -9.46 10.18 -5.30
N TRP A 94 -9.29 10.56 -6.56
CA TRP A 94 -8.17 10.15 -7.39
C TRP A 94 -7.24 11.32 -7.69
N VAL A 95 -5.94 11.07 -7.61
CA VAL A 95 -4.90 12.05 -7.96
C VAL A 95 -3.88 11.41 -8.89
N SER A 96 -3.17 12.23 -9.66
CA SER A 96 -2.04 11.75 -10.48
C SER A 96 -0.90 11.30 -9.57
N SER A 97 -0.49 10.04 -9.71
CA SER A 97 0.48 9.39 -8.80
C SER A 97 1.88 10.00 -8.89
N GLN A 98 2.24 10.63 -10.01
CA GLN A 98 3.54 11.29 -10.22
C GLN A 98 3.80 12.44 -9.23
N PHE A 99 2.76 12.96 -8.59
CA PHE A 99 2.86 14.05 -7.61
C PHE A 99 2.80 13.57 -6.16
N LEU A 100 3.01 12.27 -5.94
CA LEU A 100 3.06 11.66 -4.63
C LEU A 100 4.45 11.09 -4.38
N SER A 101 5.08 11.52 -3.29
CA SER A 101 6.32 10.92 -2.79
C SER A 101 6.03 10.16 -1.51
N CYS A 102 6.59 8.96 -1.38
CA CYS A 102 6.56 8.21 -0.12
C CYS A 102 6.96 9.12 1.04
N PHE A 103 6.18 9.10 2.11
CA PHE A 103 6.45 9.86 3.32
C PHE A 103 6.41 8.93 4.53
N GLN A 104 7.60 8.59 5.02
CA GLN A 104 7.80 7.87 6.27
C GLN A 104 8.35 8.88 7.28
N ASN A 105 7.70 8.97 8.43
CA ASN A 105 8.04 9.91 9.50
C ASN A 105 8.70 9.17 10.65
#